data_AF-A0A7R9QUM7-F1
#
_entry.id   AF-A0A7R9QUM7-F1
#
_cell.length_a   1.000
_cell.length_b   1.000
_cell.length_c   1.000
_cell.angle_alpha   90.00
_cell.angle_beta   90.00
_cell.angle_gamma   90.00
#
_symmetry.space_group_name_H-M   'P 1'
#
loop_
_entity.id
_entity.type
_entity.pdbx_description
1 polymer ?
#
loop_
_entity_poly.entity_id
_entity_poly.type
_entity_poly.pdbx_seq_one_letter_code
_entity_poly.pdbx_strand_id
1 'polypeptide(L)'
;MSETLRIHVSPMPLYRYPSVDYKLGDTGITLKAGQQMEIPFCAIHMSDENYPDAFKYEPDRFMPENKHLIKPYTYLPFGSGPRNCVVQFFRPPKTDVPLQYQRSVKMVIPKHCIDVNTTSGVVRGQTLVAQNKSIDQFLNIPYAEPPVGGLRFAKPLPLQTPIKDIIDGTKPGNSCIQPGTGSNLTTSEDCLVLNVWTPNVGNNDESPEAPALKPVMFWIHGGGLTTGSIFLMPPYNGIDLAAYDVVVVSTNYRLGAFGFLFGDREDAPGN
;
A
#
# COMPACT_ATOMS: atom_id res chain seq x y z
N MET A 1 1.49 8.81 -17.66
CA MET A 1 1.20 8.58 -16.23
C MET A 1 -0.23 8.99 -15.85
N SER A 2 -0.71 10.16 -16.32
CA SER A 2 -2.03 10.66 -15.91
C SER A 2 -3.23 9.81 -16.31
N GLU A 3 -3.23 9.26 -17.53
CA GLU A 3 -4.29 8.36 -18.01
C GLU A 3 -4.34 7.05 -17.21
N THR A 4 -3.17 6.50 -16.86
CA THR A 4 -3.06 5.33 -15.98
C THR A 4 -3.78 5.57 -14.65
N LEU A 5 -3.60 6.76 -14.07
CA LEU A 5 -4.23 7.13 -12.79
C LEU A 5 -5.73 7.44 -12.91
N ARG A 6 -6.23 7.76 -14.12
CA ARG A 6 -7.65 7.96 -14.42
C ARG A 6 -8.40 6.64 -14.55
N ILE A 7 -7.77 5.63 -15.16
CA ILE A 7 -8.40 4.31 -15.37
C ILE A 7 -8.25 3.44 -14.13
N HIS A 8 -7.13 3.56 -13.42
CA HIS A 8 -6.81 2.77 -12.23
C HIS A 8 -6.89 3.62 -10.96
N VAL A 9 -8.04 4.27 -10.75
CA VAL A 9 -8.28 5.16 -9.61
C VAL A 9 -8.50 4.40 -8.31
N SER A 10 -8.32 5.12 -7.22
CA SER A 10 -8.56 4.69 -5.85
C SER A 10 -9.93 4.09 -5.65
N PRO A 11 -10.10 3.03 -4.89
CA PRO A 11 -11.43 2.68 -4.39
C PRO A 11 -11.81 3.52 -3.16
N MET A 12 -10.94 4.40 -2.63
CA MET A 12 -11.25 5.17 -1.42
C MET A 12 -12.11 6.39 -1.75
N PRO A 13 -13.38 6.44 -1.31
CA PRO A 13 -14.24 7.60 -1.47
C PRO A 13 -13.63 8.86 -0.86
N LEU A 14 -13.74 9.96 -1.58
CA LEU A 14 -13.34 11.26 -1.08
C LEU A 14 -14.50 11.84 -0.27
N TYR A 15 -14.34 11.91 1.05
CA TYR A 15 -15.35 12.47 1.93
C TYR A 15 -15.17 13.98 2.15
N ARG A 16 -16.30 14.69 2.23
CA ARG A 16 -16.38 16.09 2.66
C ARG A 16 -17.50 16.25 3.67
N TYR A 17 -17.33 17.20 4.59
CA TYR A 17 -18.31 17.53 5.62
C TYR A 17 -18.57 19.04 5.53
N PRO A 18 -19.77 19.47 5.12
CA PRO A 18 -20.13 20.88 5.14
C PRO A 18 -20.07 21.40 6.58
N SER A 19 -19.46 22.56 6.79
CA SER A 19 -19.47 23.21 8.12
C SER A 19 -20.79 23.92 8.40
N VAL A 20 -21.57 24.21 7.36
CA VAL A 20 -22.89 24.86 7.39
C VAL A 20 -23.79 24.22 6.34
N ASP A 21 -25.10 24.41 6.51
CA ASP A 21 -26.07 24.04 5.48
C ASP A 21 -25.78 24.82 4.18
N TYR A 22 -25.68 24.11 3.05
CA TYR A 22 -25.33 24.69 1.76
C TYR A 22 -26.27 24.20 0.65
N LYS A 23 -26.92 25.12 -0.07
CA LYS A 23 -27.74 24.77 -1.25
C LYS A 23 -26.87 24.70 -2.49
N LEU A 24 -26.91 23.55 -3.18
CA LEU A 24 -26.08 23.30 -4.36
C LEU A 24 -26.72 23.90 -5.61
N GLY A 25 -26.60 25.23 -5.76
CA GLY A 25 -27.15 25.98 -6.91
C GLY A 25 -28.63 25.68 -7.17
N ASP A 26 -28.99 25.53 -8.44
CA ASP A 26 -30.37 25.31 -8.90
C ASP A 26 -30.79 23.84 -8.88
N THR A 27 -29.94 22.94 -8.36
CA THR A 27 -30.22 21.49 -8.35
C THR A 27 -31.34 21.10 -7.37
N GLY A 28 -31.75 22.01 -6.48
CA GLY A 28 -32.68 21.73 -5.38
C GLY A 28 -32.09 20.92 -4.23
N ILE A 29 -30.82 20.50 -4.32
CA ILE A 29 -30.14 19.70 -3.30
C ILE A 29 -29.59 20.61 -2.20
N THR A 30 -29.88 20.29 -0.93
CA THR A 30 -29.30 20.95 0.24
C THR A 30 -28.36 20.01 0.98
N LEU A 31 -27.09 20.37 1.08
CA LEU A 31 -26.07 19.66 1.85
C LEU A 31 -26.17 20.14 3.30
N LYS A 32 -26.41 19.23 4.25
CA LYS A 32 -26.55 19.61 5.66
C LYS A 32 -25.19 19.73 6.35
N ALA A 33 -25.09 20.64 7.31
CA ALA A 33 -23.90 20.76 8.15
C ALA A 33 -23.59 19.42 8.83
N GLY A 34 -22.32 18.99 8.77
CA GLY A 34 -21.85 17.72 9.33
C GLY A 34 -22.24 16.47 8.55
N GLN A 35 -23.04 16.58 7.48
CA GLN A 35 -23.40 15.44 6.63
C GLN A 35 -22.18 14.96 5.85
N GLN A 36 -21.93 13.65 5.87
CA GLN A 36 -20.88 13.04 5.07
C GLN A 36 -21.28 13.05 3.59
N MET A 37 -20.49 13.77 2.79
CA MET A 37 -20.62 13.81 1.33
C MET A 37 -19.54 12.97 0.71
N GLU A 38 -19.93 11.98 -0.09
CA GLU A 38 -19.03 11.18 -0.89
C GLU A 38 -18.89 11.79 -2.29
N ILE A 39 -17.64 11.99 -2.74
CA ILE A 39 -17.34 12.39 -4.11
C ILE A 39 -16.93 11.14 -4.89
N PRO A 40 -17.78 10.66 -5.83
CA PRO A 40 -17.57 9.39 -6.53
C PRO A 40 -16.63 9.59 -7.73
N PHE A 41 -15.35 9.83 -7.48
CA PHE A 41 -14.39 10.12 -8.55
C PHE A 41 -14.25 8.98 -9.58
N CYS A 42 -14.50 7.71 -9.22
CA CYS A 42 -14.56 6.60 -10.20
C CYS A 42 -15.66 6.86 -11.24
N ALA A 43 -16.85 7.26 -10.79
CA ALA A 43 -17.96 7.60 -11.68
C ALA A 43 -17.63 8.84 -12.53
N ILE A 44 -16.90 9.81 -11.98
CA ILE A 44 -16.47 11.01 -12.71
C ILE A 44 -15.43 10.65 -13.80
N HIS A 45 -14.47 9.77 -13.49
CA HIS A 45 -13.38 9.37 -14.40
C HIS A 45 -13.83 8.38 -15.47
N MET A 46 -14.84 7.57 -15.17
CA MET A 46 -15.43 6.57 -16.08
C MET A 46 -16.71 7.07 -16.77
N SER A 47 -17.01 8.36 -16.68
CA SER A 47 -18.13 8.96 -17.39
C SER A 47 -17.70 9.42 -18.78
N ASP A 48 -18.39 8.90 -19.81
CA ASP A 48 -18.22 9.35 -21.20
C ASP A 48 -18.55 10.83 -21.39
N GLU A 49 -19.32 11.42 -20.47
CA GLU A 49 -19.60 12.87 -20.45
C GLU A 49 -18.31 13.69 -20.18
N ASN A 50 -17.38 13.12 -19.42
CA ASN A 50 -16.13 13.79 -19.04
C ASN A 50 -14.94 13.31 -19.89
N TYR A 51 -14.94 12.04 -20.30
CA TYR A 51 -13.87 11.41 -21.09
C TYR A 51 -14.49 10.54 -22.19
N PRO A 52 -14.56 10.98 -23.45
CA PRO A 52 -15.16 10.18 -24.54
C PRO A 52 -14.45 8.84 -24.68
N ASP A 53 -15.15 7.70 -24.72
CA ASP A 53 -14.55 6.35 -24.62
C ASP A 53 -13.82 6.14 -23.27
N ALA A 54 -14.49 6.43 -22.16
CA ALA A 54 -13.87 6.56 -20.83
C ALA A 54 -13.13 5.30 -20.36
N PHE A 55 -13.53 4.11 -20.80
CA PHE A 55 -12.90 2.86 -20.40
C PHE A 55 -11.67 2.47 -21.25
N LYS A 56 -11.41 3.18 -22.35
CA LYS A 56 -10.27 2.95 -23.23
C LYS A 56 -9.06 3.74 -22.73
N TYR A 57 -7.90 3.07 -22.64
CA TYR A 57 -6.63 3.71 -22.29
C TYR A 57 -6.14 4.59 -23.45
N GLU A 58 -6.23 5.91 -23.27
CA GLU A 58 -5.76 6.90 -24.24
C GLU A 58 -4.83 7.92 -23.57
N PRO A 59 -3.50 7.72 -23.62
CA PRO A 59 -2.54 8.58 -22.92
C PRO A 59 -2.54 10.03 -23.45
N ASP A 60 -2.94 10.22 -24.71
CA ASP A 60 -2.89 11.51 -25.41
C ASP A 60 -3.84 12.56 -24.80
N ARG A 61 -4.89 12.13 -24.08
CA ARG A 61 -5.82 13.04 -23.38
C ARG A 61 -5.12 14.02 -22.45
N PHE A 62 -3.99 13.62 -21.88
CA PHE A 62 -3.23 14.37 -20.89
C PHE A 62 -1.95 15.01 -21.44
N MET A 63 -1.78 15.02 -22.77
CA MET A 63 -0.67 15.76 -23.39
C MET A 63 -0.86 17.28 -23.20
N PRO A 64 0.24 18.07 -23.14
CA PRO A 64 0.17 19.52 -22.94
C PRO A 64 -0.81 20.24 -23.87
N GLU A 65 -0.82 19.85 -25.15
CA GLU A 65 -1.71 20.36 -26.20
C GLU A 65 -3.18 20.08 -25.94
N ASN A 66 -3.52 18.96 -25.28
CA ASN A 66 -4.90 18.52 -25.06
C ASN A 66 -5.44 18.92 -23.68
N LYS A 67 -4.60 19.48 -22.81
CA LYS A 67 -4.96 19.82 -21.42
C LYS A 67 -6.16 20.77 -21.31
N HIS A 68 -6.36 21.63 -22.31
CA HIS A 68 -7.49 22.57 -22.36
C HIS A 68 -8.84 21.89 -22.63
N LEU A 69 -8.84 20.65 -23.13
CA LEU A 69 -10.05 19.85 -23.38
C LEU A 69 -10.56 19.15 -22.11
N ILE A 70 -9.74 19.09 -21.05
CA ILE A 70 -10.10 18.44 -19.79
C ILE A 70 -11.00 19.39 -19.00
N LYS A 71 -12.23 18.95 -18.72
CA LYS A 71 -13.15 19.68 -17.85
C LYS A 71 -12.51 19.92 -16.47
N PRO A 72 -12.49 21.15 -15.95
CA PRO A 72 -11.96 21.42 -14.62
C PRO A 72 -12.63 20.54 -13.55
N TYR A 73 -11.83 20.09 -12.57
CA TYR A 73 -12.29 19.28 -11.43
C TYR A 73 -12.82 17.87 -11.77
N THR A 74 -12.71 17.41 -13.03
CA THR A 74 -13.08 16.02 -13.40
C THR A 74 -11.89 15.06 -13.38
N TYR A 75 -10.66 15.57 -13.37
CA TYR A 75 -9.46 14.77 -13.16
C TYR A 75 -9.00 14.88 -11.71
N LEU A 76 -9.30 13.82 -10.95
CA LEU A 76 -9.09 13.70 -9.50
C LEU A 76 -8.32 12.41 -9.17
N PRO A 77 -7.12 12.20 -9.74
CA PRO A 77 -6.35 10.96 -9.54
C PRO A 77 -5.86 10.78 -8.09
N PHE A 78 -5.93 11.84 -7.28
CA PHE A 78 -5.42 11.86 -5.91
C PHE A 78 -6.44 12.52 -4.97
N GLY A 79 -6.99 11.73 -4.05
CA GLY A 79 -7.78 12.22 -2.91
C GLY A 79 -6.85 12.66 -1.77
N SER A 80 -7.06 13.89 -1.31
CA SER A 80 -6.22 14.69 -0.39
C SER A 80 -4.85 15.12 -0.91
N GLY A 81 -4.86 16.13 -1.79
CA GLY A 81 -3.75 17.05 -2.02
C GLY A 81 -2.68 16.59 -3.03
N PRO A 82 -1.77 17.50 -3.42
CA PRO A 82 -0.86 17.31 -4.56
C PRO A 82 0.27 16.29 -4.38
N ARG A 83 0.30 15.51 -3.28
CA ARG A 83 1.27 14.42 -3.06
C ARG A 83 0.70 13.29 -2.18
N ASN A 84 0.12 12.23 -2.80
CA ASN A 84 -0.01 10.84 -2.29
C ASN A 84 -0.90 10.00 -3.25
N CYS A 85 -0.84 8.67 -3.41
CA CYS A 85 0.00 7.55 -2.91
C CYS A 85 -0.15 6.39 -3.95
N VAL A 86 0.91 5.61 -4.23
CA VAL A 86 0.92 4.41 -5.13
C VAL A 86 0.14 3.19 -4.59
N VAL A 87 -0.53 3.34 -3.43
CA VAL A 87 -1.29 2.33 -2.67
C VAL A 87 -2.29 1.47 -3.48
N GLN A 88 -2.70 1.90 -4.67
CA GLN A 88 -3.91 1.43 -5.35
C GLN A 88 -3.69 0.16 -6.15
N PHE A 89 -2.44 -0.12 -6.53
CA PHE A 89 -2.11 -1.33 -7.29
C PHE A 89 -2.14 -2.60 -6.42
N PHE A 90 -2.32 -2.45 -5.09
CA PHE A 90 -2.34 -3.52 -4.10
C PHE A 90 -3.75 -4.13 -3.89
N ARG A 91 -4.75 -3.78 -4.73
CA ARG A 91 -6.12 -4.33 -4.64
C ARG A 91 -6.45 -5.17 -5.87
N PRO A 92 -6.97 -6.40 -5.72
CA PRO A 92 -7.38 -7.22 -6.85
C PRO A 92 -8.57 -6.58 -7.58
N PRO A 93 -8.55 -6.55 -8.93
CA PRO A 93 -9.69 -6.14 -9.73
C PRO A 93 -10.70 -7.30 -9.75
N LYS A 94 -11.60 -7.37 -8.76
CA LYS A 94 -12.94 -8.02 -8.80
C LYS A 94 -13.51 -8.16 -7.39
N THR A 95 -14.26 -7.17 -6.93
CA THR A 95 -15.27 -7.38 -5.88
C THR A 95 -16.51 -6.52 -6.16
N ASP A 96 -17.23 -6.86 -7.23
CA ASP A 96 -18.68 -6.63 -7.35
C ASP A 96 -19.38 -7.99 -7.25
N VAL A 97 -19.20 -8.66 -6.11
CA VAL A 97 -20.05 -9.79 -5.73
C VAL A 97 -20.73 -9.40 -4.42
N PRO A 98 -22.08 -9.39 -4.36
CA PRO A 98 -22.79 -9.09 -3.14
C PRO A 98 -22.35 -10.02 -2.00
N LEU A 99 -22.29 -9.46 -0.80
CA LEU A 99 -21.89 -10.05 0.49
C LEU A 99 -22.69 -11.29 0.97
N GLN A 100 -23.38 -12.01 0.09
CA GLN A 100 -24.19 -13.19 0.43
C GLN A 100 -23.63 -14.53 -0.07
N TYR A 101 -22.46 -14.56 -0.72
CA TYR A 101 -21.85 -15.80 -1.20
C TYR A 101 -20.47 -16.09 -0.59
N GLN A 102 -20.30 -15.84 0.71
CA GLN A 102 -19.24 -16.51 1.50
C GLN A 102 -19.72 -17.89 1.95
N ARG A 103 -19.96 -18.80 1.01
CA ARG A 103 -20.05 -20.23 1.30
C ARG A 103 -18.91 -20.96 0.61
N SER A 104 -17.87 -21.19 1.42
CA SER A 104 -16.98 -22.36 1.37
C SER A 104 -16.38 -22.72 0.00
N VAL A 105 -15.45 -21.88 -0.48
CA VAL A 105 -14.31 -22.40 -1.22
C VAL A 105 -13.11 -22.35 -0.27
N LYS A 106 -12.86 -23.45 0.45
CA LYS A 106 -11.53 -23.68 1.02
C LYS A 106 -10.60 -23.94 -0.16
N MET A 107 -9.96 -22.89 -0.67
CA MET A 107 -8.81 -23.05 -1.56
C MET A 107 -7.69 -23.62 -0.69
N VAL A 108 -7.61 -24.95 -0.62
CA VAL A 108 -6.47 -25.65 -0.02
C VAL A 108 -5.36 -25.57 -1.07
N ILE A 109 -4.69 -24.42 -1.13
CA ILE A 109 -3.40 -24.31 -1.81
C ILE A 109 -2.40 -24.98 -0.86
N PRO A 110 -1.64 -26.01 -1.28
CA PRO A 110 -0.58 -26.54 -0.44
C PRO A 110 0.35 -25.39 -0.07
N LYS A 111 0.47 -25.09 1.23
CA LYS A 111 1.45 -24.14 1.75
C LYS A 111 2.83 -24.70 1.46
N HIS A 112 3.39 -24.36 0.31
CA HIS A 112 4.80 -24.54 0.08
C HIS A 112 5.51 -23.43 0.87
N CYS A 113 6.20 -23.83 1.94
CA CYS A 113 7.07 -22.94 2.69
C CYS A 113 8.37 -22.78 1.91
N ILE A 114 8.78 -21.54 1.67
CA ILE A 114 10.02 -21.22 0.98
C ILE A 114 10.95 -20.48 1.95
N ASP A 115 12.17 -20.97 2.10
CA ASP A 115 13.16 -20.40 3.00
C ASP A 115 14.23 -19.66 2.18
N VAL A 116 14.50 -18.39 2.51
CA VAL A 116 15.47 -17.55 1.82
C VAL A 116 16.49 -17.01 2.80
N ASN A 117 17.78 -17.14 2.46
CA ASN A 117 18.86 -16.58 3.27
C ASN A 117 18.95 -15.07 3.07
N THR A 118 18.96 -14.32 4.16
CA THR A 118 19.14 -12.87 4.17
C THR A 118 20.20 -12.48 5.21
N THR A 119 20.64 -11.22 5.19
CA THR A 119 21.51 -10.68 6.24
C THR A 119 20.82 -10.63 7.61
N SER A 120 19.48 -10.62 7.64
CA SER A 120 18.68 -10.64 8.88
C SER A 120 18.47 -12.05 9.45
N GLY A 121 18.86 -13.10 8.70
CA GLY A 121 18.61 -14.51 9.01
C GLY A 121 17.85 -15.24 7.90
N VAL A 122 17.48 -16.50 8.14
CA VAL A 122 16.65 -17.26 7.19
C VAL A 122 15.21 -16.78 7.32
N VAL A 123 14.58 -16.35 6.22
CA VAL A 123 13.19 -15.92 6.22
C VAL A 123 12.33 -17.01 5.58
N ARG A 124 11.36 -17.52 6.35
CA ARG A 124 10.36 -18.47 5.88
C ARG A 124 9.13 -17.74 5.34
N GLY A 125 8.94 -17.79 4.04
CA GLY A 125 7.77 -17.26 3.34
C GLY A 125 6.74 -18.32 3.00
N GLN A 126 5.74 -17.90 2.23
CA GLN A 126 4.70 -18.77 1.67
C GLN A 126 4.46 -18.44 0.20
N THR A 127 4.26 -19.45 -0.62
CA THR A 127 3.83 -19.28 -2.01
C THR A 127 2.32 -19.15 -2.09
N LEU A 128 1.85 -18.12 -2.77
CA LEU A 128 0.45 -17.85 -3.06
C LEU A 128 0.24 -17.75 -4.57
N VAL A 129 -1.02 -17.81 -5.02
CA VAL A 129 -1.37 -17.65 -6.44
C VAL A 129 -2.11 -16.33 -6.63
N ALA A 130 -1.61 -15.49 -7.53
CA ALA A 130 -2.28 -14.29 -8.00
C ALA A 130 -2.19 -14.21 -9.53
N GLN A 131 -3.31 -13.89 -10.19
CA GLN A 131 -3.39 -13.79 -11.66
C GLN A 131 -2.81 -15.03 -12.39
N ASN A 132 -3.08 -16.23 -11.88
CA ASN A 132 -2.54 -17.51 -12.37
C ASN A 132 -1.00 -17.63 -12.33
N LYS A 133 -0.32 -16.79 -11.54
CA LYS A 133 1.13 -16.87 -11.29
C LYS A 133 1.40 -17.19 -9.83
N SER A 134 2.46 -17.97 -9.60
CA SER A 134 2.99 -18.23 -8.25
C SER A 134 3.79 -17.03 -7.77
N ILE A 135 3.42 -16.50 -6.62
CA ILE A 135 4.04 -15.35 -5.97
C ILE A 135 4.50 -15.78 -4.58
N ASP A 136 5.78 -15.58 -4.29
CA ASP A 136 6.34 -15.83 -2.98
C ASP A 136 6.21 -14.58 -2.12
N GLN A 137 5.65 -14.78 -0.93
CA GLN A 137 5.38 -13.73 0.05
C GLN A 137 6.23 -13.94 1.30
N PHE A 138 6.88 -12.87 1.73
CA PHE A 138 7.65 -12.79 2.95
C PHE A 138 7.23 -11.52 3.72
N LEU A 139 6.62 -11.69 4.88
CA LEU A 139 6.16 -10.60 5.74
C LEU A 139 7.11 -10.39 6.92
N ASN A 140 6.99 -9.24 7.57
CA ASN A 140 7.57 -9.01 8.90
C ASN A 140 9.09 -9.27 9.00
N ILE A 141 9.85 -8.89 7.96
CA ILE A 141 11.31 -9.05 7.93
C ILE A 141 11.95 -7.85 8.64
N PRO A 142 12.69 -8.03 9.73
CA PRO A 142 13.37 -6.93 10.40
C PRO A 142 14.54 -6.41 9.55
N TYR A 143 14.69 -5.08 9.51
CA TYR A 143 15.77 -4.42 8.76
C TYR A 143 16.70 -3.57 9.64
N ALA A 144 16.35 -3.36 10.92
CA ALA A 144 17.12 -2.58 11.88
C ALA A 144 16.91 -3.12 13.30
N GLU A 145 17.82 -2.78 14.21
CA GLU A 145 17.68 -3.08 15.64
C GLU A 145 16.38 -2.48 16.20
N PRO A 146 15.68 -3.19 17.11
CA PRO A 146 14.46 -2.66 17.73
C PRO A 146 14.71 -1.29 18.38
N PRO A 147 13.96 -0.23 18.01
CA PRO A 147 14.20 1.12 18.51
C PRO A 147 13.54 1.30 19.89
N VAL A 148 13.97 0.49 20.87
CA VAL A 148 13.46 0.48 22.24
C VAL A 148 14.53 0.97 23.22
N GLY A 149 14.10 1.41 24.40
CA GLY A 149 15.04 1.89 25.44
C GLY A 149 15.87 3.07 24.95
N GLY A 150 17.20 2.95 25.02
CA GLY A 150 18.13 3.99 24.57
C GLY A 150 18.11 4.28 23.06
N LEU A 151 17.50 3.40 22.25
CA LEU A 151 17.37 3.59 20.80
C LEU A 151 16.06 4.27 20.39
N ARG A 152 15.19 4.61 21.35
CA ARG A 152 13.83 5.10 21.10
C ARG A 152 13.76 6.27 20.12
N PHE A 153 14.59 7.29 20.32
CA PHE A 153 14.64 8.49 19.47
C PHE A 153 15.94 8.60 18.65
N ALA A 154 16.87 7.67 18.85
CA ALA A 154 18.13 7.63 18.12
C ALA A 154 17.93 7.15 16.67
N LYS A 155 18.94 7.31 15.82
CA LYS A 155 18.93 6.75 14.46
C LYS A 155 18.85 5.21 14.50
N PRO A 156 18.13 4.56 13.57
CA PRO A 156 18.11 3.10 13.50
C PRO A 156 19.52 2.55 13.31
N LEU A 157 19.86 1.50 14.07
CA LEU A 157 21.11 0.79 13.90
C LEU A 157 20.92 -0.40 12.95
N PRO A 158 21.90 -0.70 12.08
CA PRO A 158 21.89 -1.93 11.31
C PRO A 158 21.82 -3.15 12.24
N LEU A 159 21.17 -4.21 11.78
CA LEU A 159 21.17 -5.49 12.49
C LEU A 159 22.60 -6.02 12.62
N GLN A 160 23.04 -6.25 13.85
CA GLN A 160 24.40 -6.74 14.14
C GLN A 160 24.53 -8.25 13.93
N THR A 161 23.44 -8.98 14.10
CA THR A 161 23.35 -10.44 13.96
C THR A 161 22.00 -10.83 13.36
N PRO A 162 21.90 -12.00 12.72
CA PRO A 162 20.59 -12.61 12.47
C PRO A 162 19.80 -12.64 13.78
N ILE A 163 18.62 -12.01 13.79
CA ILE A 163 17.83 -11.86 15.02
C ILE A 163 17.32 -13.23 15.50
N LYS A 164 17.15 -14.18 14.56
CA LYS A 164 16.72 -15.56 14.79
C LYS A 164 17.32 -16.46 13.73
N ASP A 165 17.42 -17.76 14.05
CA ASP A 165 17.75 -18.79 13.07
C ASP A 165 16.75 -18.81 11.91
N ILE A 166 15.45 -18.66 12.22
CA ILE A 166 14.36 -18.57 11.24
C ILE A 166 13.38 -17.45 11.63
N ILE A 167 13.11 -16.55 10.70
CA ILE A 167 12.10 -15.50 10.77
C ILE A 167 10.81 -16.05 10.10
N ASP A 168 9.71 -16.12 10.86
CA ASP A 168 8.39 -16.50 10.32
C ASP A 168 7.79 -15.33 9.52
N GLY A 169 8.05 -15.31 8.22
CA GLY A 169 7.52 -14.35 7.27
C GLY A 169 6.17 -14.74 6.68
N THR A 170 5.44 -15.68 7.27
CA THR A 170 4.09 -16.05 6.82
C THR A 170 2.99 -15.22 7.47
N LYS A 171 3.32 -14.37 8.44
CA LYS A 171 2.37 -13.63 9.28
C LYS A 171 2.71 -12.13 9.36
N PRO A 172 1.69 -11.28 9.52
CA PRO A 172 1.92 -9.86 9.78
C PRO A 172 2.61 -9.66 11.14
N GLY A 173 3.41 -8.60 11.21
CA GLY A 173 4.07 -8.13 12.42
C GLY A 173 3.34 -6.99 13.12
N ASN A 174 4.09 -6.23 13.91
CA ASN A 174 3.58 -5.06 14.60
C ASN A 174 3.64 -3.81 13.70
N SER A 175 2.60 -2.99 13.80
CA SER A 175 2.62 -1.62 13.29
C SER A 175 3.38 -0.71 14.26
N CYS A 176 3.91 0.41 13.80
CA CYS A 176 4.50 1.39 14.71
C CYS A 176 3.44 2.06 15.58
N ILE A 177 3.84 2.47 16.80
CA ILE A 177 2.99 3.22 17.74
C ILE A 177 2.37 4.43 17.04
N GLN A 178 1.05 4.54 17.12
CA GLN A 178 0.27 5.62 16.52
C GLN A 178 -1.06 5.78 17.27
N PRO A 179 -1.73 6.96 17.20
CA PRO A 179 -3.07 7.14 17.73
C PRO A 179 -4.02 6.08 17.16
N GLY A 180 -4.90 5.53 18.00
CA GLY A 180 -5.80 4.44 17.62
C GLY A 180 -6.63 4.77 16.39
N THR A 181 -6.14 4.37 15.22
CA THR A 181 -6.95 4.23 14.02
C THR A 181 -7.93 3.10 14.31
N GLY A 182 -9.21 3.22 13.95
CA GLY A 182 -10.26 2.22 14.24
C GLY A 182 -10.09 0.85 13.56
N SER A 183 -8.87 0.32 13.50
CA SER A 183 -8.41 -0.92 12.91
C SER A 183 -7.82 -1.83 13.99
N ASN A 184 -7.99 -3.15 13.86
CA ASN A 184 -7.38 -4.17 14.73
C ASN A 184 -5.85 -4.28 14.52
N LEU A 185 -5.12 -3.17 14.52
CA LEU A 185 -3.67 -3.15 14.36
C LEU A 185 -3.00 -3.35 15.72
N THR A 186 -2.20 -4.40 15.84
CA THR A 186 -1.24 -4.52 16.95
C THR A 186 -0.12 -3.50 16.74
N THR A 187 0.15 -2.68 17.74
CA THR A 187 1.21 -1.65 17.69
C THR A 187 2.33 -1.96 18.67
N SER A 188 3.56 -1.61 18.30
CA SER A 188 4.77 -1.76 19.12
C SER A 188 5.82 -0.71 18.72
N GLU A 189 6.77 -0.40 19.61
CA GLU A 189 8.00 0.33 19.24
C GLU A 189 8.92 -0.56 18.38
N ASP A 190 8.90 -1.87 18.61
CA ASP A 190 9.55 -2.87 17.76
C ASP A 190 8.70 -3.10 16.49
N CYS A 191 8.88 -2.22 15.52
CA CYS A 191 8.09 -2.15 14.29
C CYS A 191 8.92 -1.94 13.01
N LEU A 192 10.26 -1.92 13.09
CA LEU A 192 11.15 -1.66 11.95
C LEU A 192 11.31 -2.90 11.06
N VAL A 193 10.23 -3.19 10.35
CA VAL A 193 10.08 -4.38 9.51
C VAL A 193 9.64 -4.02 8.09
N LEU A 194 9.90 -4.92 7.15
CA LEU A 194 9.47 -4.83 5.76
C LEU A 194 8.76 -6.12 5.31
N ASN A 195 7.97 -6.00 4.25
CA ASN A 195 7.35 -7.11 3.54
C ASN A 195 7.88 -7.15 2.10
N VAL A 196 8.02 -8.35 1.54
CA VAL A 196 8.46 -8.62 0.17
C VAL A 196 7.46 -9.55 -0.50
N TRP A 197 7.07 -9.22 -1.74
CA TRP A 197 6.38 -10.12 -2.66
C TRP A 197 7.17 -10.19 -3.95
N THR A 198 7.36 -11.39 -4.49
CA THR A 198 8.17 -11.57 -5.69
C THR A 198 7.68 -12.75 -6.51
N PRO A 199 7.74 -12.69 -7.84
CA PRO A 199 7.57 -13.87 -8.66
C PRO A 199 8.70 -14.87 -8.36
N ASN A 200 8.31 -16.10 -8.07
CA ASN A 200 9.13 -17.31 -8.21
C ASN A 200 10.61 -17.19 -7.74
N VAL A 201 10.84 -17.33 -6.44
CA VAL A 201 12.17 -17.35 -5.81
C VAL A 201 12.86 -18.71 -5.97
N GLY A 202 12.15 -19.74 -6.44
CA GLY A 202 12.61 -21.12 -6.24
C GLY A 202 12.05 -22.21 -7.16
N ASN A 203 11.64 -21.92 -8.40
CA ASN A 203 11.72 -22.95 -9.43
C ASN A 203 13.19 -23.14 -9.76
N ASN A 204 13.78 -24.16 -9.14
CA ASN A 204 14.90 -24.90 -9.67
C ASN A 204 14.48 -25.64 -10.97
N ASP A 205 13.80 -24.96 -11.89
CA ASP A 205 13.78 -25.41 -13.27
C ASP A 205 15.23 -25.34 -13.72
N GLU A 206 15.73 -26.48 -14.18
CA GLU A 206 17.12 -26.86 -14.45
C GLU A 206 17.77 -26.02 -15.56
N SER A 207 17.57 -24.71 -15.57
CA SER A 207 18.28 -23.78 -16.42
C SER A 207 19.58 -23.38 -15.70
N PRO A 208 20.76 -23.64 -16.30
CA PRO A 208 22.06 -23.26 -15.73
C PRO A 208 22.32 -21.75 -15.74
N GLU A 209 21.38 -20.94 -16.21
CA GLU A 209 21.46 -19.49 -16.21
C GLU A 209 20.81 -18.93 -14.94
N ALA A 210 21.57 -18.12 -14.20
CA ALA A 210 21.05 -17.41 -13.03
C ALA A 210 19.74 -16.67 -13.42
N PRO A 211 18.66 -16.80 -12.62
CA PRO A 211 17.39 -16.17 -12.96
C PRO A 211 17.60 -14.67 -13.17
N ALA A 212 17.08 -14.15 -14.29
CA ALA A 212 17.20 -12.74 -14.63
C ALA A 212 16.63 -11.88 -13.49
N LEU A 213 17.43 -10.91 -13.01
CA LEU A 213 17.03 -9.98 -11.96
C LEU A 213 15.77 -9.22 -12.39
N LYS A 214 14.86 -9.01 -11.43
CA LYS A 214 13.58 -8.34 -11.65
C LYS A 214 13.62 -6.90 -11.12
N PRO A 215 12.85 -5.96 -11.70
CA PRO A 215 12.71 -4.61 -11.16
C PRO A 215 12.15 -4.63 -9.73
N VAL A 216 12.64 -3.74 -8.87
CA VAL A 216 12.19 -3.61 -7.48
C VAL A 216 11.34 -2.34 -7.32
N MET A 217 10.08 -2.53 -6.93
CA MET A 217 9.17 -1.47 -6.52
C MET A 217 9.18 -1.35 -4.99
N PHE A 218 9.81 -0.29 -4.49
CA PHE A 218 9.88 0.00 -3.07
C PHE A 218 8.80 1.01 -2.67
N TRP A 219 7.96 0.65 -1.71
CA TRP A 219 6.81 1.42 -1.28
C TRP A 219 6.90 1.84 0.19
N ILE A 220 6.57 3.10 0.46
CA ILE A 220 6.56 3.70 1.80
C ILE A 220 5.15 4.21 2.07
N HIS A 221 4.59 3.85 3.22
CA HIS A 221 3.22 4.24 3.54
C HIS A 221 3.06 5.73 3.83
N GLY A 222 1.91 6.27 3.43
CA GLY A 222 1.47 7.60 3.85
C GLY A 222 0.97 7.62 5.30
N GLY A 223 0.19 8.66 5.64
CA GLY A 223 -0.35 8.89 6.99
C GLY A 223 0.27 10.09 7.71
N GLY A 224 0.85 11.04 6.95
CA GLY A 224 1.30 12.32 7.47
C GLY A 224 2.37 12.20 8.56
N LEU A 225 3.24 11.18 8.47
CA LEU A 225 4.29 10.86 9.45
C LEU A 225 3.78 10.50 10.85
N THR A 226 2.46 10.41 11.06
CA THR A 226 1.83 10.21 12.38
C THR A 226 1.02 8.93 12.45
N THR A 227 0.60 8.38 11.30
CA THR A 227 -0.20 7.16 11.17
C THR A 227 0.25 6.35 9.95
N GLY A 228 -0.26 5.13 9.81
CA GLY A 228 -0.01 4.22 8.70
C GLY A 228 0.73 2.95 9.12
N SER A 229 0.65 1.91 8.28
CA SER A 229 1.28 0.62 8.53
C SER A 229 1.26 -0.23 7.27
N ILE A 230 2.31 -1.01 7.01
CA ILE A 230 2.34 -2.02 5.94
C ILE A 230 1.40 -3.21 6.17
N PHE A 231 0.82 -3.34 7.37
CA PHE A 231 -0.11 -4.40 7.74
C PHE A 231 -1.59 -3.99 7.66
N LEU A 232 -1.88 -2.81 7.11
CA LEU A 232 -3.24 -2.44 6.70
C LEU A 232 -3.66 -3.34 5.53
N MET A 233 -4.19 -4.52 5.87
CA MET A 233 -4.80 -5.48 4.97
C MET A 233 -6.33 -5.31 4.96
N PRO A 234 -6.99 -5.42 3.80
CA PRO A 234 -6.46 -5.79 2.49
C PRO A 234 -5.72 -4.72 1.65
N PRO A 235 -5.73 -3.39 1.94
CA PRO A 235 -5.33 -2.41 0.93
C PRO A 235 -3.85 -2.43 0.54
N TYR A 236 -2.93 -2.98 1.33
CA TYR A 236 -1.48 -2.96 1.04
C TYR A 236 -0.88 -4.35 0.71
N ASN A 237 -1.65 -5.25 0.10
CA ASN A 237 -1.17 -6.58 -0.28
C ASN A 237 -0.44 -6.58 -1.64
N GLY A 238 0.89 -6.77 -1.65
CA GLY A 238 1.71 -6.62 -2.86
C GLY A 238 1.60 -7.76 -3.85
N ILE A 239 0.78 -8.77 -3.57
CA ILE A 239 0.69 -9.99 -4.37
C ILE A 239 0.26 -9.74 -5.83
N ASP A 240 -0.72 -8.86 -6.05
CA ASP A 240 -1.22 -8.56 -7.40
C ASP A 240 -0.22 -7.75 -8.22
N LEU A 241 0.55 -6.88 -7.57
CA LEU A 241 1.63 -6.13 -8.20
C LEU A 241 2.77 -7.06 -8.61
N ALA A 242 3.16 -7.99 -7.73
CA ALA A 242 4.23 -8.93 -8.02
C ALA A 242 3.91 -9.84 -9.22
N ALA A 243 2.62 -10.09 -9.50
CA ALA A 243 2.18 -10.81 -10.71
C ALA A 243 2.52 -10.09 -12.03
N TYR A 244 2.87 -8.81 -12.01
CA TYR A 244 3.42 -8.08 -13.16
C TYR A 244 4.93 -8.28 -13.34
N ASP A 245 5.50 -9.35 -12.75
CA ASP A 245 6.92 -9.71 -12.89
C ASP A 245 7.89 -8.69 -12.25
N VAL A 246 7.49 -8.16 -11.09
CA VAL A 246 8.27 -7.19 -10.29
C VAL A 246 8.40 -7.65 -8.84
N VAL A 247 9.49 -7.30 -8.18
CA VAL A 247 9.64 -7.45 -6.73
C VAL A 247 8.97 -6.25 -6.05
N VAL A 248 8.06 -6.49 -5.13
CA VAL A 248 7.38 -5.45 -4.38
C VAL A 248 7.88 -5.48 -2.95
N VAL A 249 8.36 -4.34 -2.46
CA VAL A 249 8.82 -4.17 -1.09
C VAL A 249 7.99 -3.09 -0.42
N SER A 250 7.53 -3.31 0.81
CA SER A 250 6.90 -2.28 1.64
C SER A 250 7.57 -2.24 3.00
N THR A 251 7.70 -1.07 3.60
CA THR A 251 8.38 -0.92 4.90
C THR A 251 7.59 -0.06 5.89
N ASN A 252 7.65 -0.44 7.16
CA ASN A 252 7.26 0.40 8.28
C ASN A 252 8.40 1.36 8.63
N TYR A 253 8.05 2.56 9.06
CA TYR A 253 8.98 3.52 9.66
C TYR A 253 8.35 4.10 10.93
N ARG A 254 9.16 4.55 11.89
CA ARG A 254 8.66 5.15 13.14
C ARG A 254 7.79 6.37 12.86
N LEU A 255 6.77 6.58 13.69
CA LEU A 255 5.75 7.61 13.50
C LEU A 255 5.69 8.58 14.68
N GLY A 256 5.12 9.75 14.44
CA GLY A 256 4.92 10.79 15.45
C GLY A 256 6.23 11.15 16.16
N ALA A 257 6.16 11.36 17.48
CA ALA A 257 7.34 11.67 18.28
C ALA A 257 8.41 10.55 18.28
N PHE A 258 8.02 9.29 18.11
CA PHE A 258 8.98 8.18 18.06
C PHE A 258 9.85 8.23 16.81
N GLY A 259 9.36 8.78 15.70
CA GLY A 259 10.12 8.91 14.46
C GLY A 259 10.73 10.28 14.22
N PHE A 260 10.09 11.34 14.73
CA PHE A 260 10.34 12.71 14.26
C PHE A 260 10.53 13.73 15.40
N LEU A 261 10.81 13.27 16.62
CA LEU A 261 11.20 14.17 17.71
C LEU A 261 12.56 14.81 17.40
N PHE A 262 12.62 16.14 17.50
CA PHE A 262 13.86 16.90 17.49
C PHE A 262 14.14 17.41 18.91
N GLY A 263 15.25 16.99 19.50
CA GLY A 263 15.64 17.34 20.87
C GLY A 263 16.99 18.06 20.99
N ASP A 264 17.66 18.38 19.87
CA ASP A 264 19.02 18.93 19.84
C ASP A 264 20.04 18.14 20.68
N ARG A 265 19.96 16.80 20.57
CA ARG A 265 20.81 15.85 21.29
C ARG A 265 21.19 14.68 20.37
N GLU A 266 22.32 14.04 20.66
CA GLU A 266 22.79 12.89 19.89
C GLU A 266 21.82 11.69 19.94
N ASP A 267 21.12 11.51 21.07
CA ASP A 267 20.10 10.48 21.28
C ASP A 267 18.70 10.86 20.78
N ALA A 268 18.50 12.10 20.32
CA ALA A 268 17.27 12.60 19.69
C ALA A 268 17.55 13.72 18.65
N PRO A 269 18.30 13.43 17.58
CA PRO A 269 18.78 14.46 16.66
C PRO A 269 17.72 14.93 15.65
N GLY A 270 16.53 14.34 15.65
CA GLY A 270 15.63 14.38 14.50
C GLY A 270 16.12 13.46 13.37
N ASN A 271 15.65 13.69 12.15
CA ASN A 271 15.98 12.88 10.96
C ASN A 271 17.48 12.93 10.60
#